data_AF-A0A5K7X8U8-F1
#
_entry.id   AF-A0A5K7X8U8-F1
#
_cell.length_a   1.000
_cell.length_b   1.000
_cell.length_c   1.000
_cell.angle_alpha   90.00
_cell.angle_beta   90.00
_cell.angle_gamma   90.00
#
_symmetry.space_group_name_H-M   'P 1'
#
loop_
_entity.id
_entity.type
_entity.pdbx_description
1 polymer ?
#
loop_
_entity_poly.entity_id
_entity_poly.type
_entity_poly.pdbx_seq_one_letter_code
_entity_poly.pdbx_strand_id
1 'polypeptide(L)'
;MIFYRSIGRRTLAGALLTLAFICGASPALAADPTGYVYAYFKGGWPTGGSSGVFLSFSTDGLNFTPLNNDQAVITPPRAPAFPAGENQMRDPSVVRGPDGKFHMVWTTGITTKTIGYSSSDDLVTWSTPKRIEVWGAGVNVANTWAPELYYDEEQEKYLVVWASNLNNGPHKLYSFTTTDFDTFSQPKEFYYAGQTVIDGMIARDEANDRYLMAVKDELNGFKNVWLATSDEAQGPYVRGAAPIIGPGSAIEPNAVEGPSIIKVGDTWQLHYDAYGAGYLGVATSTDLQTWVNRTAEAKLPNTGNPHHGTVFATPISAIGFDLPFEKSDLNGDGAINLQDWSVFRANHLVDLSGLTPAQRAARGDLDGNGRIGFADFRQFQADYNFLNGAGAFAAMLASVPEPASAPMLVGGLVLAGWHARLRQ
;
A
#
# COMPACT_ATOMS: atom_id res chain seq x y z
N MET A 1 2.75 -20.39 101.00
CA MET A 1 2.67 -20.45 99.52
C MET A 1 3.73 -19.49 98.98
N ILE A 2 4.98 -19.87 98.76
CA ILE A 2 5.58 -20.71 97.68
C ILE A 2 5.76 -19.94 96.33
N PHE A 3 7.05 -19.75 95.96
CA PHE A 3 7.74 -19.33 94.69
C PHE A 3 7.43 -17.95 94.05
N TYR A 4 8.37 -17.03 93.70
CA TYR A 4 9.64 -16.95 92.91
C TYR A 4 9.49 -16.83 91.36
N ARG A 5 10.21 -15.85 90.78
CA ARG A 5 10.80 -15.73 89.41
C ARG A 5 10.13 -14.82 88.34
N SER A 6 10.84 -13.72 88.02
CA SER A 6 11.63 -13.44 86.78
C SER A 6 11.08 -13.81 85.38
N ILE A 7 11.45 -12.98 84.38
CA ILE A 7 11.50 -13.11 82.90
C ILE A 7 10.56 -12.05 82.25
N GLY A 8 10.93 -11.18 81.28
CA GLY A 8 12.06 -11.10 80.36
C GLY A 8 11.58 -11.09 78.90
N ARG A 9 11.90 -10.02 78.15
CA ARG A 9 11.81 -9.85 76.66
C ARG A 9 10.39 -9.63 76.11
N ARG A 10 10.14 -8.88 75.01
CA ARG A 10 10.89 -8.65 73.77
C ARG A 10 10.52 -7.29 73.15
N THR A 11 11.51 -6.52 72.74
CA THR A 11 11.38 -5.46 71.73
C THR A 11 11.12 -6.12 70.36
N LEU A 12 9.99 -5.78 69.72
CA LEU A 12 9.77 -6.09 68.31
C LEU A 12 10.36 -4.95 67.47
N ALA A 13 11.48 -5.23 66.80
CA ALA A 13 11.95 -4.43 65.67
C ALA A 13 11.11 -4.83 64.45
N GLY A 14 10.26 -3.91 63.98
CA GLY A 14 9.55 -4.06 62.70
C GLY A 14 10.49 -3.72 61.55
N ALA A 15 10.87 -4.72 60.76
CA ALA A 15 11.54 -4.50 59.49
C ALA A 15 10.51 -4.02 58.46
N LEU A 16 10.63 -2.77 58.00
CA LEU A 16 9.94 -2.32 56.79
C LEU A 16 10.64 -2.95 55.58
N LEU A 17 9.96 -3.90 54.93
CA LEU A 17 10.34 -4.42 53.63
C LEU A 17 9.76 -3.47 52.56
N THR A 18 10.57 -2.58 52.01
CA THR A 18 10.20 -1.81 50.81
C THR A 18 10.18 -2.76 49.61
N LEU A 19 8.98 -3.18 49.20
CA LEU A 19 8.75 -3.87 47.94
C LEU A 19 8.90 -2.85 46.81
N ALA A 20 10.06 -2.86 46.14
CA ALA A 20 10.23 -2.14 44.88
C ALA A 20 9.41 -2.88 43.80
N PHE A 21 8.24 -2.34 43.48
CA PHE A 21 7.52 -2.73 42.26
C PHE A 21 8.34 -2.23 41.06
N ILE A 22 9.19 -3.10 40.51
CA ILE A 22 9.70 -2.92 39.15
C ILE A 22 8.51 -3.21 38.25
N CYS A 23 7.80 -2.15 37.87
CA CYS A 23 6.86 -2.19 36.77
C CYS A 23 7.68 -2.47 35.51
N GLY A 24 7.83 -3.74 35.15
CA GLY A 24 8.32 -4.11 33.83
C GLY A 24 7.30 -3.60 32.82
N ALA A 25 7.60 -2.47 32.18
CA ALA A 25 6.89 -2.05 30.99
C ALA A 25 7.00 -3.22 30.01
N SER A 26 5.87 -3.89 29.73
CA SER A 26 5.79 -4.77 28.58
C SER A 26 6.24 -3.95 27.37
N PRO A 27 7.14 -4.45 26.50
CA PRO A 27 7.43 -3.75 25.26
C PRO A 27 6.09 -3.51 24.57
N ALA A 28 5.78 -2.26 24.26
CA ALA A 28 4.65 -1.96 23.39
C ALA A 28 4.85 -2.82 22.13
N LEU A 29 3.83 -3.60 21.77
CA LEU A 29 3.82 -4.28 20.47
C LEU A 29 4.15 -3.20 19.42
N ALA A 30 5.21 -3.42 18.64
CA ALA A 30 5.54 -2.52 17.54
C ALA A 30 4.28 -2.38 16.67
N ALA A 31 3.95 -1.14 16.31
CA ALA A 31 2.80 -0.89 15.45
C ALA A 31 3.01 -1.64 14.12
N ASP A 32 1.98 -2.34 13.65
CA ASP A 32 2.02 -3.04 12.36
C ASP A 32 2.21 -2.00 11.24
N PRO A 33 3.33 -2.03 10.49
CA PRO A 33 3.57 -1.06 9.44
C PRO A 33 2.46 -1.05 8.40
N THR A 34 2.17 0.13 7.85
CA THR A 34 1.23 0.27 6.74
C THR A 34 1.97 0.05 5.41
N GLY A 35 1.43 -0.82 4.57
CA GLY A 35 1.81 -0.97 3.18
C GLY A 35 0.72 -0.47 2.23
N TYR A 36 1.09 -0.29 0.96
CA TYR A 36 0.19 0.15 -0.10
C TYR A 36 0.12 -0.92 -1.18
N VAL A 37 -1.08 -1.32 -1.55
CA VAL A 37 -1.31 -2.31 -2.61
C VAL A 37 -2.05 -1.64 -3.75
N TYR A 38 -1.56 -1.83 -4.96
CA TYR A 38 -2.25 -1.43 -6.19
C TYR A 38 -2.90 -2.67 -6.81
N ALA A 39 -4.23 -2.72 -6.81
CA ALA A 39 -5.02 -3.65 -7.60
C ALA A 39 -5.33 -3.05 -8.97
N TYR A 40 -4.99 -3.75 -10.06
CA TYR A 40 -5.17 -3.24 -11.43
C TYR A 40 -5.46 -4.37 -12.41
N PHE A 41 -5.91 -4.02 -13.61
CA PHE A 41 -6.06 -4.98 -14.71
C PHE A 41 -5.09 -4.68 -15.85
N LYS A 42 -4.96 -5.64 -16.76
CA LYS A 42 -4.09 -5.57 -17.93
C LYS A 42 -4.85 -5.75 -19.24
N GLY A 43 -4.27 -5.27 -20.32
CA GLY A 43 -4.76 -5.43 -21.70
C GLY A 43 -5.62 -4.26 -22.18
N GLY A 44 -5.62 -4.05 -23.50
CA GLY A 44 -6.27 -2.89 -24.12
C GLY A 44 -7.77 -3.07 -24.37
N TRP A 45 -8.45 -1.97 -24.65
CA TRP A 45 -9.85 -1.98 -25.07
C TRP A 45 -10.03 -2.83 -26.35
N PRO A 46 -11.13 -3.61 -26.51
CA PRO A 46 -12.22 -3.82 -25.55
C PRO A 46 -11.98 -5.01 -24.62
N THR A 47 -10.90 -5.76 -24.81
CA THR A 47 -10.68 -7.07 -24.19
C THR A 47 -9.90 -7.02 -22.87
N GLY A 48 -9.45 -5.84 -22.44
CA GLY A 48 -8.76 -5.62 -21.16
C GLY A 48 -9.54 -6.20 -19.99
N GLY A 49 -8.83 -6.72 -18.99
CA GLY A 49 -9.42 -7.41 -17.84
C GLY A 49 -9.78 -8.87 -18.10
N SER A 50 -9.50 -9.40 -19.30
CA SER A 50 -9.68 -10.82 -19.62
C SER A 50 -8.62 -11.74 -18.99
N SER A 51 -7.48 -11.18 -18.57
CA SER A 51 -6.41 -11.89 -17.85
C SER A 51 -6.61 -11.91 -16.33
N GLY A 52 -7.56 -11.14 -15.80
CA GLY A 52 -7.83 -11.05 -14.36
C GLY A 52 -7.24 -9.81 -13.69
N VAL A 53 -7.23 -9.85 -12.36
CA VAL A 53 -6.71 -8.77 -11.49
C VAL A 53 -5.28 -9.09 -11.06
N PHE A 54 -4.43 -8.08 -11.09
CA PHE A 54 -3.03 -8.13 -10.68
C PHE A 54 -2.83 -7.22 -9.47
N LEU A 55 -1.89 -7.59 -8.60
CA LEU A 55 -1.53 -6.79 -7.44
C LEU A 55 -0.05 -6.38 -7.51
N SER A 56 0.27 -5.21 -7.00
CA SER A 56 1.64 -4.78 -6.72
C SER A 56 1.71 -4.10 -5.37
N PHE A 57 2.85 -4.19 -4.69
CA PHE A 57 3.07 -3.70 -3.34
C PHE A 57 4.08 -2.57 -3.29
N SER A 58 3.83 -1.59 -2.43
CA SER A 58 4.73 -0.48 -2.15
C SER A 58 4.73 -0.15 -0.65
N THR A 59 5.87 0.33 -0.16
CA THR A 59 6.02 0.89 1.19
C THR A 59 5.83 2.41 1.24
N ASP A 60 5.85 3.07 0.10
CA ASP A 60 5.83 4.55 -0.02
C ASP A 60 4.74 5.07 -0.98
N GLY A 61 3.99 4.17 -1.62
CA GLY A 61 2.96 4.51 -2.61
C GLY A 61 3.51 4.97 -3.96
N LEU A 62 4.84 5.03 -4.16
CA LEU A 62 5.49 5.49 -5.39
C LEU A 62 6.27 4.37 -6.08
N ASN A 63 6.84 3.45 -5.32
CA ASN A 63 7.67 2.36 -5.81
C ASN A 63 6.96 1.02 -5.59
N PHE A 64 6.28 0.54 -6.62
CA PHE A 64 5.54 -0.72 -6.60
C PHE A 64 6.34 -1.88 -7.18
N THR A 65 6.31 -3.00 -6.47
CA THR A 65 6.84 -4.29 -6.91
C THR A 65 5.67 -5.23 -7.21
N PRO A 66 5.60 -5.86 -8.40
CA PRO A 66 4.55 -6.83 -8.69
C PRO A 66 4.51 -7.97 -7.67
N LEU A 67 3.32 -8.31 -7.21
CA LEU A 67 3.08 -9.50 -6.38
C LEU A 67 2.75 -10.70 -7.26
N ASN A 68 2.72 -11.90 -6.66
CA ASN A 68 2.33 -13.15 -7.34
C ASN A 68 3.11 -13.42 -8.65
N ASN A 69 4.40 -13.05 -8.71
CA ASN A 69 5.22 -13.16 -9.92
C ASN A 69 4.59 -12.49 -11.17
N ASP A 70 3.92 -11.35 -10.96
CA ASP A 70 3.19 -10.60 -11.98
C ASP A 70 2.08 -11.41 -12.67
N GLN A 71 1.59 -12.47 -12.01
CA GLN A 71 0.42 -13.26 -12.41
C GLN A 71 -0.86 -12.74 -11.75
N ALA A 72 -1.99 -12.99 -12.41
CA ALA A 72 -3.29 -12.60 -11.87
C ALA A 72 -3.58 -13.34 -10.55
N VAL A 73 -4.07 -12.62 -9.55
CA VAL A 73 -4.48 -13.18 -8.24
C VAL A 73 -5.89 -13.79 -8.30
N ILE A 74 -6.69 -13.34 -9.26
CA ILE A 74 -8.00 -13.89 -9.58
C ILE A 74 -8.28 -13.69 -11.07
N THR A 75 -8.87 -14.70 -11.70
CA THR A 75 -9.18 -14.69 -13.13
C THR A 75 -10.69 -14.52 -13.38
N PRO A 76 -11.11 -14.02 -14.56
CA PRO A 76 -12.51 -13.72 -14.78
C PRO A 76 -13.39 -14.97 -14.71
N PRO A 77 -14.51 -14.91 -13.97
CA PRO A 77 -15.46 -16.00 -13.90
C PRO A 77 -16.11 -16.26 -15.26
N ARG A 78 -16.65 -17.47 -15.45
CA ARG A 78 -17.24 -17.93 -16.71
C ARG A 78 -18.67 -18.43 -16.51
N ALA A 79 -19.32 -18.78 -17.61
CA ALA A 79 -20.66 -19.34 -17.61
C ALA A 79 -20.76 -20.62 -16.75
N PRO A 80 -21.91 -20.89 -16.11
CA PRO A 80 -23.16 -20.12 -16.19
C PRO A 80 -23.24 -18.93 -15.22
N ALA A 81 -22.32 -18.80 -14.27
CA ALA A 81 -22.38 -17.75 -13.25
C ALA A 81 -22.24 -16.34 -13.85
N PHE A 82 -21.41 -16.20 -14.88
CA PHE A 82 -21.25 -14.98 -15.66
C PHE A 82 -21.49 -15.29 -17.14
N PRO A 83 -22.57 -14.76 -17.75
CA PRO A 83 -22.87 -14.95 -19.16
C PRO A 83 -21.78 -14.39 -20.09
N ALA A 84 -21.84 -14.79 -21.37
CA ALA A 84 -20.94 -14.23 -22.38
C ALA A 84 -21.10 -12.70 -22.46
N GLY A 85 -19.98 -11.98 -22.45
CA GLY A 85 -19.96 -10.52 -22.39
C GLY A 85 -19.84 -9.94 -20.98
N GLU A 86 -19.95 -10.77 -19.94
CA GLU A 86 -19.74 -10.38 -18.53
C GLU A 86 -18.52 -11.10 -17.89
N ASN A 87 -17.55 -11.45 -18.72
CA ASN A 87 -16.39 -12.28 -18.34
C ASN A 87 -15.08 -11.47 -18.33
N GLN A 88 -15.13 -10.23 -17.85
CA GLN A 88 -13.98 -9.35 -17.63
C GLN A 88 -13.84 -9.01 -16.14
N MET A 89 -12.62 -8.71 -15.71
CA MET A 89 -12.32 -8.09 -14.42
C MET A 89 -11.57 -6.79 -14.67
N ARG A 90 -12.31 -5.75 -15.04
CA ARG A 90 -11.77 -4.41 -15.30
C ARG A 90 -12.02 -3.50 -14.11
N ASP A 91 -11.17 -2.49 -13.97
CA ASP A 91 -11.33 -1.40 -13.01
C ASP A 91 -11.54 -1.93 -11.57
N PRO A 92 -10.65 -2.81 -11.04
CA PRO A 92 -10.85 -3.39 -9.72
C PRO A 92 -10.68 -2.33 -8.63
N SER A 93 -11.65 -2.28 -7.71
CA SER A 93 -11.60 -1.47 -6.50
C SER A 93 -11.60 -2.36 -5.28
N VAL A 94 -10.70 -2.09 -4.34
CA VAL A 94 -10.47 -2.92 -3.14
C VAL A 94 -10.46 -2.05 -1.90
N VAL A 95 -11.19 -2.48 -0.86
CA VAL A 95 -11.12 -1.90 0.48
C VAL A 95 -10.93 -3.00 1.51
N ARG A 96 -10.22 -2.71 2.60
CA ARG A 96 -10.20 -3.57 3.78
C ARG A 96 -11.30 -3.16 4.75
N GLY A 97 -12.20 -4.08 5.04
CA GLY A 97 -13.33 -3.88 5.93
C GLY A 97 -12.98 -3.92 7.42
N PRO A 98 -13.89 -3.47 8.30
CA PRO A 98 -13.75 -3.63 9.74
C PRO A 98 -13.84 -5.10 10.19
N ASP A 99 -14.37 -5.99 9.35
CA ASP A 99 -14.38 -7.44 9.53
C ASP A 99 -13.01 -8.09 9.28
N GLY A 100 -12.02 -7.27 8.87
CA GLY A 100 -10.65 -7.68 8.60
C GLY A 100 -10.43 -8.26 7.21
N LYS A 101 -11.47 -8.35 6.37
CA LYS A 101 -11.39 -8.88 5.01
C LYS A 101 -11.10 -7.79 4.00
N PHE A 102 -10.51 -8.18 2.88
CA PHE A 102 -10.47 -7.39 1.67
C PHE A 102 -11.73 -7.67 0.87
N HIS A 103 -12.42 -6.62 0.43
CA HIS A 103 -13.57 -6.70 -0.47
C HIS A 103 -13.19 -6.05 -1.78
N MET A 104 -13.51 -6.73 -2.89
CA MET A 104 -13.23 -6.24 -4.24
C MET A 104 -14.50 -6.22 -5.08
N VAL A 105 -14.68 -5.13 -5.83
CA VAL A 105 -15.65 -5.01 -6.93
C VAL A 105 -14.94 -4.70 -8.23
N TRP A 106 -15.60 -4.99 -9.37
CA TRP A 106 -15.04 -4.73 -10.70
C TRP A 106 -16.14 -4.62 -11.77
N THR A 107 -15.77 -4.03 -12.92
CA THR A 107 -16.57 -4.01 -14.16
C THR A 107 -16.54 -5.39 -14.82
N THR A 108 -17.71 -6.00 -14.99
CA THR A 108 -17.87 -7.34 -15.59
C THR A 108 -17.76 -7.37 -17.11
N GLY A 109 -18.05 -6.24 -17.77
CA GLY A 109 -18.07 -6.15 -19.23
C GLY A 109 -18.39 -4.76 -19.77
N ILE A 110 -18.32 -4.61 -21.10
CA ILE A 110 -18.54 -3.33 -21.78
C ILE A 110 -20.01 -2.89 -21.76
N THR A 111 -20.96 -3.82 -21.98
CA THR A 111 -22.40 -3.50 -22.05
C THR A 111 -23.15 -4.39 -21.08
N THR A 112 -23.11 -4.01 -19.80
CA THR A 112 -23.63 -4.85 -18.70
C THR A 112 -24.50 -4.01 -17.76
N LYS A 113 -25.31 -4.72 -16.98
CA LYS A 113 -26.10 -4.17 -15.86
C LYS A 113 -25.49 -4.49 -14.50
N THR A 114 -24.28 -5.04 -14.51
CA THR A 114 -23.74 -5.80 -13.39
C THR A 114 -22.35 -5.35 -13.01
N ILE A 115 -22.01 -5.60 -11.75
CA ILE A 115 -20.64 -5.57 -11.26
C ILE A 115 -20.32 -6.95 -10.68
N GLY A 116 -19.04 -7.25 -10.57
CA GLY A 116 -18.58 -8.44 -9.86
C GLY A 116 -18.20 -8.11 -8.43
N TYR A 117 -18.18 -9.13 -7.58
CA TYR A 117 -17.71 -9.05 -6.20
C TYR A 117 -16.94 -10.30 -5.78
N SER A 118 -15.89 -10.12 -4.98
CA SER A 118 -15.18 -11.19 -4.28
C SER A 118 -14.53 -10.62 -3.01
N SER A 119 -14.22 -11.49 -2.04
CA SER A 119 -13.52 -11.12 -0.82
C SER A 119 -12.33 -12.04 -0.56
N SER A 120 -11.35 -11.55 0.19
CA SER A 120 -10.16 -12.30 0.58
C SER A 120 -9.79 -11.99 2.02
N ASP A 121 -9.22 -12.97 2.74
CA ASP A 121 -8.63 -12.73 4.06
C ASP A 121 -7.19 -12.20 3.98
N ASP A 122 -6.50 -12.41 2.84
CA ASP A 122 -5.04 -12.28 2.73
C ASP A 122 -4.53 -11.71 1.38
N LEU A 123 -5.43 -11.30 0.48
CA LEU A 123 -5.17 -10.89 -0.93
C LEU A 123 -4.66 -12.00 -1.86
N VAL A 124 -4.37 -13.19 -1.35
CA VAL A 124 -3.89 -14.35 -2.10
C VAL A 124 -5.07 -15.21 -2.54
N THR A 125 -5.89 -15.62 -1.57
CA THR A 125 -7.02 -16.51 -1.80
C THR A 125 -8.30 -15.70 -1.83
N TRP A 126 -8.95 -15.69 -2.99
CA TRP A 126 -10.20 -14.97 -3.20
C TRP A 126 -11.39 -15.92 -3.18
N SER A 127 -12.50 -15.48 -2.59
CA SER A 127 -13.76 -16.21 -2.57
C SER A 127 -14.32 -16.37 -3.98
N THR A 128 -15.22 -17.34 -4.16
CA THR A 128 -15.98 -17.50 -5.41
C THR A 128 -16.60 -16.17 -5.85
N PRO A 129 -16.33 -15.69 -7.08
CA PRO A 129 -16.93 -14.46 -7.61
C PRO A 129 -18.46 -14.47 -7.57
N LYS A 130 -19.06 -13.39 -7.07
CA LYS A 130 -20.49 -13.11 -7.16
C LYS A 130 -20.77 -12.10 -8.27
N ARG A 131 -21.84 -12.33 -9.03
CA ARG A 131 -22.37 -11.39 -10.03
C ARG A 131 -23.50 -10.59 -9.38
N ILE A 132 -23.34 -9.28 -9.25
CA ILE A 132 -24.33 -8.39 -8.66
C ILE A 132 -25.07 -7.69 -9.79
N GLU A 133 -26.38 -7.94 -9.91
CA GLU A 133 -27.25 -7.21 -10.84
C GLU A 133 -27.60 -5.86 -10.22
N VAL A 134 -27.03 -4.78 -10.75
CA VAL A 134 -27.20 -3.42 -10.22
C VAL A 134 -28.51 -2.81 -10.73
N TRP A 135 -28.79 -2.99 -12.02
CA TRP A 135 -29.98 -2.44 -12.66
C TRP A 135 -31.01 -3.51 -12.98
N GLY A 136 -32.24 -3.32 -12.53
CA GLY A 136 -33.35 -4.23 -12.83
C GLY A 136 -33.67 -4.34 -14.33
N ALA A 137 -34.41 -5.39 -14.70
CA ALA A 137 -34.73 -5.72 -16.10
C ALA A 137 -35.37 -4.55 -16.88
N GLY A 138 -36.20 -3.73 -16.22
CA GLY A 138 -36.90 -2.58 -16.84
C GLY A 138 -36.07 -1.30 -17.01
N VAL A 139 -34.84 -1.24 -16.50
CA VAL A 139 -34.00 -0.05 -16.61
C VAL A 139 -33.22 -0.08 -17.91
N ASN A 140 -33.36 0.97 -18.73
CA ASN A 140 -32.55 1.15 -19.94
C ASN A 140 -31.18 1.74 -19.56
N VAL A 141 -30.17 0.88 -19.55
CA VAL A 141 -28.80 1.20 -19.17
C VAL A 141 -27.86 0.67 -20.26
N ALA A 142 -26.93 1.51 -20.73
CA ALA A 142 -25.92 1.08 -21.69
C ALA A 142 -24.75 0.36 -20.99
N ASN A 143 -24.44 0.72 -19.75
CA ASN A 143 -23.31 0.18 -19.01
C ASN A 143 -23.38 0.37 -17.48
N THR A 144 -22.62 -0.46 -16.77
CA THR A 144 -22.27 -0.32 -15.35
C THR A 144 -20.75 -0.48 -15.22
N TRP A 145 -20.02 0.62 -15.12
CA TRP A 145 -18.56 0.65 -15.21
C TRP A 145 -17.89 1.24 -13.97
N ALA A 146 -16.63 0.88 -13.78
CA ALA A 146 -15.70 1.45 -12.81
C ALA A 146 -16.29 1.57 -11.40
N PRO A 147 -16.73 0.46 -10.79
CA PRO A 147 -17.21 0.51 -9.43
C PRO A 147 -16.05 0.79 -8.46
N GLU A 148 -16.21 1.78 -7.60
CA GLU A 148 -15.31 2.13 -6.51
C GLU A 148 -15.94 1.80 -5.15
N LEU A 149 -15.12 1.30 -4.22
CA LEU A 149 -15.52 0.95 -2.85
C LEU A 149 -15.02 1.98 -1.84
N TYR A 150 -15.89 2.34 -0.91
CA TYR A 150 -15.54 3.09 0.28
C TYR A 150 -16.28 2.51 1.49
N TYR A 151 -15.60 2.34 2.62
CA TYR A 151 -16.27 1.99 3.88
C TYR A 151 -16.61 3.27 4.65
N ASP A 152 -17.90 3.56 4.74
CA ASP A 152 -18.45 4.70 5.48
C ASP A 152 -18.55 4.32 6.96
N GLU A 153 -17.50 4.65 7.72
CA GLU A 153 -17.41 4.35 9.16
C GLU A 153 -18.54 4.98 9.97
N GLU A 154 -19.01 6.17 9.57
CA GLU A 154 -20.07 6.90 10.29
C GLU A 154 -21.43 6.20 10.14
N GLN A 155 -21.65 5.51 9.02
CA GLN A 155 -22.88 4.78 8.72
C GLN A 155 -22.72 3.26 8.85
N GLU A 156 -21.51 2.79 9.18
CA GLU A 156 -21.09 1.40 9.26
C GLU A 156 -21.45 0.56 8.01
N LYS A 157 -21.29 1.15 6.81
CA LYS A 157 -21.69 0.53 5.54
C LYS A 157 -20.64 0.69 4.46
N TYR A 158 -20.56 -0.29 3.57
CA TYR A 158 -19.88 -0.12 2.29
C TYR A 158 -20.74 0.73 1.37
N LEU A 159 -20.15 1.79 0.83
CA LEU A 159 -20.65 2.58 -0.28
C LEU A 159 -19.98 2.06 -1.56
N VAL A 160 -20.80 1.70 -2.54
CA VAL A 160 -20.33 1.34 -3.89
C VAL A 160 -20.78 2.43 -4.84
N VAL A 161 -19.84 3.05 -5.55
CA VAL A 161 -20.10 4.11 -6.55
C VAL A 161 -19.69 3.61 -7.92
N TRP A 162 -20.49 3.81 -8.96
CA TRP A 162 -20.15 3.40 -10.33
C TRP A 162 -20.67 4.40 -11.36
N ALA A 163 -20.16 4.30 -12.59
CA ALA A 163 -20.65 5.07 -13.71
C ALA A 163 -21.68 4.31 -14.55
N SER A 164 -22.81 4.95 -14.87
CA SER A 164 -23.79 4.43 -15.81
C SER A 164 -24.30 5.49 -16.77
N ASN A 165 -24.47 5.10 -18.03
CA ASN A 165 -25.26 5.84 -19.00
C ASN A 165 -26.69 5.27 -19.02
N LEU A 166 -27.63 6.02 -18.45
CA LEU A 166 -29.05 5.67 -18.46
C LEU A 166 -29.76 6.40 -19.58
N ASN A 167 -30.65 5.70 -20.28
CA ASN A 167 -31.51 6.26 -21.33
C ASN A 167 -30.76 7.03 -22.44
N ASN A 168 -29.55 6.58 -22.81
CA ASN A 168 -28.67 7.26 -23.78
C ASN A 168 -28.31 8.71 -23.38
N GLY A 169 -28.27 9.00 -22.08
CA GLY A 169 -27.84 10.29 -21.53
C GLY A 169 -26.31 10.40 -21.39
N PRO A 170 -25.81 11.37 -20.61
CA PRO A 170 -24.41 11.39 -20.17
C PRO A 170 -24.17 10.29 -19.13
N HIS A 171 -22.90 9.90 -18.95
CA HIS A 171 -22.55 9.09 -17.78
C HIS A 171 -22.68 9.94 -16.52
N LYS A 172 -23.28 9.36 -15.50
CA LYS A 172 -23.33 9.90 -14.14
C LYS A 172 -22.80 8.86 -13.17
N LEU A 173 -22.42 9.32 -11.98
CA LEU A 173 -22.13 8.41 -10.89
C LEU A 173 -23.43 8.07 -10.16
N TYR A 174 -23.60 6.78 -9.86
CA TYR A 174 -24.68 6.23 -9.06
C TYR A 174 -24.09 5.45 -7.89
N SER A 175 -24.88 5.23 -6.85
CA SER A 175 -24.44 4.45 -5.70
C SER A 175 -25.52 3.59 -5.07
N PHE A 176 -25.06 2.57 -4.35
CA PHE A 176 -25.84 1.85 -3.35
C PHE A 176 -24.95 1.60 -2.13
N THR A 177 -25.57 1.25 -1.01
CA THR A 177 -24.87 0.81 0.20
C THR A 177 -25.18 -0.65 0.52
N THR A 178 -24.24 -1.34 1.16
CA THR A 178 -24.40 -2.70 1.67
C THR A 178 -23.59 -2.89 2.96
N THR A 179 -23.95 -3.89 3.77
CA THR A 179 -23.17 -4.34 4.93
C THR A 179 -22.52 -5.71 4.71
N ASP A 180 -22.99 -6.47 3.71
CA ASP A 180 -22.72 -7.91 3.57
C ASP A 180 -22.43 -8.35 2.12
N PHE A 181 -22.58 -7.45 1.14
CA PHE A 181 -22.51 -7.76 -0.29
C PHE A 181 -23.50 -8.85 -0.75
N ASP A 182 -24.63 -8.95 -0.05
CA ASP A 182 -25.78 -9.79 -0.41
C ASP A 182 -27.08 -8.96 -0.44
N THR A 183 -27.21 -7.99 0.45
CA THR A 183 -28.33 -7.05 0.53
C THR A 183 -27.88 -5.65 0.16
N PHE A 184 -28.60 -4.99 -0.74
CA PHE A 184 -28.23 -3.68 -1.28
C PHE A 184 -29.37 -2.69 -1.12
N SER A 185 -29.03 -1.42 -0.84
CA SER A 185 -29.99 -0.33 -1.01
C SER A 185 -30.37 -0.16 -2.48
N GLN A 186 -31.47 0.54 -2.76
CA GLN A 186 -31.80 0.91 -4.14
C GLN A 186 -30.71 1.83 -4.72
N PRO A 187 -30.29 1.62 -5.98
CA PRO A 187 -29.42 2.56 -6.69
C PRO A 187 -29.99 3.97 -6.71
N LYS A 188 -29.16 4.96 -6.40
CA LYS A 188 -29.50 6.39 -6.47
C LYS A 188 -28.43 7.15 -7.27
N GLU A 189 -28.81 8.27 -7.88
CA GLU A 189 -27.82 9.20 -8.43
C GLU A 189 -26.93 9.71 -7.29
N PHE A 190 -25.61 9.59 -7.47
CA PHE A 190 -24.62 9.93 -6.47
C PHE A 190 -23.96 11.26 -6.79
N TYR A 191 -23.55 11.45 -8.03
CA TYR A 191 -22.88 12.67 -8.46
C TYR A 191 -23.06 12.93 -9.96
N TYR A 192 -23.34 14.19 -10.27
CA TYR A 192 -23.41 14.69 -11.64
C TYR A 192 -23.05 16.18 -11.66
N ALA A 193 -22.00 16.53 -12.42
CA ALA A 193 -21.50 17.89 -12.50
C ALA A 193 -21.99 18.67 -13.73
N GLY A 194 -23.02 18.17 -14.43
CA GLY A 194 -23.56 18.79 -15.65
C GLY A 194 -23.09 18.17 -16.98
N GLN A 195 -22.17 17.20 -16.92
CA GLN A 195 -21.57 16.51 -18.07
C GLN A 195 -21.18 15.08 -17.67
N THR A 196 -20.69 14.30 -18.64
CA THR A 196 -20.15 12.95 -18.43
C THR A 196 -19.11 12.94 -17.31
N VAL A 197 -19.38 12.14 -16.28
CA VAL A 197 -18.47 11.84 -15.17
C VAL A 197 -18.39 10.33 -14.98
N ILE A 198 -17.18 9.81 -14.78
CA ILE A 198 -16.91 8.39 -14.48
C ILE A 198 -15.78 8.27 -13.43
N ASP A 199 -15.55 7.05 -12.93
CA ASP A 199 -14.41 6.70 -12.06
C ASP A 199 -14.31 7.57 -10.79
N GLY A 200 -15.35 7.55 -9.94
CA GLY A 200 -15.41 8.37 -8.73
C GLY A 200 -14.86 7.66 -7.49
N MET A 201 -13.58 7.89 -7.19
CA MET A 201 -12.91 7.33 -6.01
C MET A 201 -13.00 8.26 -4.80
N ILE A 202 -13.37 7.73 -3.64
CA ILE A 202 -13.58 8.49 -2.40
C ILE A 202 -12.43 8.28 -1.42
N ALA A 203 -12.03 9.33 -0.70
CA ALA A 203 -11.08 9.26 0.42
C ALA A 203 -11.47 10.22 1.55
N ARG A 204 -11.11 9.89 2.80
CA ARG A 204 -11.30 10.76 3.98
C ARG A 204 -10.10 11.68 4.15
N ASP A 205 -10.33 12.99 4.21
CA ASP A 205 -9.36 14.00 4.61
C ASP A 205 -9.54 14.30 6.11
N GLU A 206 -9.00 13.43 6.95
CA GLU A 206 -9.14 13.50 8.41
C GLU A 206 -8.70 14.85 8.99
N ALA A 207 -7.65 15.46 8.42
CA ALA A 207 -7.09 16.71 8.91
C ALA A 207 -8.05 17.91 8.78
N ASN A 208 -8.99 17.83 7.84
CA ASN A 208 -9.99 18.87 7.59
C ASN A 208 -11.42 18.38 7.82
N ASP A 209 -11.58 17.18 8.39
CA ASP A 209 -12.86 16.56 8.69
C ASP A 209 -13.86 16.58 7.52
N ARG A 210 -13.40 16.12 6.36
CA ARG A 210 -14.20 16.12 5.11
C ARG A 210 -13.86 14.93 4.22
N TYR A 211 -14.68 14.74 3.20
CA TYR A 211 -14.49 13.72 2.17
C TYR A 211 -14.02 14.33 0.86
N LEU A 212 -13.14 13.61 0.18
CA LEU A 212 -12.65 13.91 -1.15
C LEU A 212 -13.24 12.89 -2.12
N MET A 213 -13.53 13.34 -3.34
CA MET A 213 -13.75 12.46 -4.47
C MET A 213 -12.86 12.89 -5.63
N ALA A 214 -11.93 12.03 -6.02
CA ALA A 214 -11.22 12.17 -7.29
C ALA A 214 -12.08 11.52 -8.37
N VAL A 215 -12.37 12.27 -9.44
CA VAL A 215 -13.33 11.82 -10.47
C VAL A 215 -12.87 12.22 -11.86
N LYS A 216 -13.06 11.35 -12.85
CA LYS A 216 -12.92 11.76 -14.25
C LYS A 216 -14.13 12.58 -14.65
N ASP A 217 -13.93 13.84 -14.98
CA ASP A 217 -14.97 14.78 -15.39
C ASP A 217 -14.64 15.35 -16.76
N GLU A 218 -15.54 15.10 -17.71
CA GLU A 218 -15.37 15.46 -19.11
C GLU A 218 -15.85 16.87 -19.48
N LEU A 219 -15.70 17.82 -18.56
CA LEU A 219 -16.05 19.23 -18.79
C LEU A 219 -15.39 19.74 -20.08
N ASN A 220 -16.20 20.32 -20.97
CA ASN A 220 -15.80 20.79 -22.31
C ASN A 220 -15.19 19.68 -23.22
N GLY A 221 -15.44 18.40 -22.91
CA GLY A 221 -14.92 17.25 -23.63
C GLY A 221 -13.50 16.85 -23.25
N PHE A 222 -12.86 17.53 -22.29
CA PHE A 222 -11.52 17.20 -21.82
C PHE A 222 -11.51 16.00 -20.90
N LYS A 223 -10.60 15.05 -21.09
CA LYS A 223 -10.51 13.83 -20.29
C LYS A 223 -9.65 14.10 -19.05
N ASN A 224 -10.23 14.81 -18.08
CA ASN A 224 -9.53 15.34 -16.91
C ASN A 224 -9.92 14.59 -15.63
N VAL A 225 -9.01 14.59 -14.65
CA VAL A 225 -9.33 14.24 -13.25
C VAL A 225 -9.53 15.53 -12.45
N TRP A 226 -10.62 15.59 -11.71
CA TRP A 226 -10.98 16.70 -10.82
C TRP A 226 -11.10 16.21 -9.38
N LEU A 227 -10.92 17.14 -8.44
CA LEU A 227 -11.25 16.93 -7.04
C LEU A 227 -12.62 17.52 -6.76
N ALA A 228 -13.48 16.76 -6.09
CA ALA A 228 -14.68 17.27 -5.46
C ALA A 228 -14.62 16.99 -3.95
N THR A 229 -15.33 17.79 -3.15
CA THR A 229 -15.34 17.64 -1.68
C THR A 229 -16.75 17.62 -1.13
N SER A 230 -16.95 16.95 -0.01
CA SER A 230 -18.22 16.85 0.72
C SER A 230 -17.96 16.78 2.22
N ASP A 231 -18.92 17.20 3.03
CA ASP A 231 -18.87 16.99 4.49
C ASP A 231 -19.31 15.57 4.89
N GLU A 232 -19.99 14.86 3.99
CA GLU A 232 -20.48 13.48 4.19
C GLU A 232 -19.94 12.53 3.10
N ALA A 233 -19.64 11.27 3.46
CA ALA A 233 -19.15 10.25 2.52
C ALA A 233 -20.08 10.06 1.32
N GLN A 234 -21.38 10.16 1.58
CA GLN A 234 -22.44 9.94 0.60
C GLN A 234 -22.84 11.18 -0.20
N GLY A 235 -22.11 12.29 -0.03
CA GLY A 235 -22.37 13.55 -0.70
C GLY A 235 -23.39 14.45 0.02
N PRO A 236 -23.75 15.60 -0.57
CA PRO A 236 -23.42 16.01 -1.94
C PRO A 236 -21.97 16.49 -2.09
N TYR A 237 -21.30 16.07 -3.16
CA TYR A 237 -19.97 16.54 -3.52
C TYR A 237 -20.01 17.81 -4.38
N VAL A 238 -19.09 18.73 -4.10
CA VAL A 238 -18.91 19.98 -4.85
C VAL A 238 -17.57 19.94 -5.57
N ARG A 239 -17.58 20.12 -6.90
CA ARG A 239 -16.35 20.15 -7.71
C ARG A 239 -15.48 21.36 -7.36
N GLY A 240 -14.17 21.13 -7.30
CA GLY A 240 -13.16 22.18 -7.15
C GLY A 240 -13.07 23.12 -8.37
N ALA A 241 -12.23 24.15 -8.23
CA ALA A 241 -12.13 25.23 -9.21
C ALA A 241 -11.34 24.87 -10.48
N ALA A 242 -10.46 23.88 -10.42
CA ALA A 242 -9.57 23.48 -11.51
C ALA A 242 -9.36 21.96 -11.54
N PRO A 243 -9.03 21.37 -12.70
CA PRO A 243 -8.64 19.96 -12.77
C PRO A 243 -7.30 19.73 -12.06
N ILE A 244 -7.12 18.52 -11.51
CA ILE A 244 -5.84 18.07 -10.97
C ILE A 244 -4.93 17.63 -12.13
N ILE A 245 -5.46 16.82 -13.05
CA ILE A 245 -4.74 16.25 -14.20
C ILE A 245 -5.54 16.51 -15.48
N GLY A 246 -4.84 16.87 -16.54
CA GLY A 246 -5.38 17.14 -17.87
C GLY A 246 -5.45 18.63 -18.22
N PRO A 247 -5.87 18.98 -19.45
CA PRO A 247 -5.96 20.35 -19.93
C PRO A 247 -6.47 21.36 -18.89
N GLY A 248 -5.64 22.37 -18.59
CA GLY A 248 -5.91 23.39 -17.59
C GLY A 248 -5.28 23.14 -16.22
N SER A 249 -4.48 22.08 -16.07
CA SER A 249 -3.62 21.83 -14.90
C SER A 249 -2.14 21.88 -15.28
N ALA A 250 -1.24 21.72 -14.29
CA ALA A 250 0.20 21.63 -14.55
C ALA A 250 0.64 20.27 -15.13
N ILE A 251 -0.27 19.29 -15.23
CA ILE A 251 0.03 17.90 -15.58
C ILE A 251 -0.92 17.44 -16.69
N GLU A 252 -0.44 17.40 -17.93
CA GLU A 252 -1.28 17.12 -19.11
C GLU A 252 -0.80 15.89 -19.90
N PRO A 253 -1.12 14.66 -19.45
CA PRO A 253 -0.54 13.44 -20.00
C PRO A 253 -1.31 12.87 -21.22
N ASN A 254 -2.03 13.72 -21.96
CA ASN A 254 -2.90 13.35 -23.08
C ASN A 254 -3.98 12.30 -22.71
N ALA A 255 -5.08 12.79 -22.11
CA ALA A 255 -6.24 12.04 -21.64
C ALA A 255 -6.00 11.08 -20.47
N VAL A 256 -6.81 11.24 -19.41
CA VAL A 256 -6.68 10.46 -18.17
C VAL A 256 -8.01 9.89 -17.69
N GLU A 257 -7.92 8.80 -16.95
CA GLU A 257 -9.04 8.13 -16.26
C GLU A 257 -8.57 7.39 -15.00
N GLY A 258 -9.50 6.71 -14.34
CA GLY A 258 -9.21 5.82 -13.22
C GLY A 258 -8.41 6.45 -12.08
N PRO A 259 -8.83 7.60 -11.52
CA PRO A 259 -8.12 8.19 -10.40
C PRO A 259 -8.21 7.30 -9.16
N SER A 260 -7.09 7.13 -8.46
CA SER A 260 -7.03 6.55 -7.13
C SER A 260 -6.25 7.47 -6.20
N ILE A 261 -6.88 7.94 -5.13
CA ILE A 261 -6.31 8.94 -4.22
C ILE A 261 -6.12 8.34 -2.83
N ILE A 262 -4.90 8.45 -2.31
CA ILE A 262 -4.51 7.97 -0.97
C ILE A 262 -3.67 9.03 -0.25
N LYS A 263 -3.59 8.92 1.07
CA LYS A 263 -2.70 9.73 1.89
C LYS A 263 -1.55 8.88 2.42
N VAL A 264 -0.32 9.31 2.18
CA VAL A 264 0.93 8.68 2.61
C VAL A 264 1.68 9.67 3.50
N GLY A 265 1.65 9.44 4.81
CA GLY A 265 2.10 10.45 5.78
C GLY A 265 1.33 11.76 5.60
N ASP A 266 2.05 12.87 5.39
CA ASP A 266 1.45 14.19 5.15
C ASP A 266 1.18 14.50 3.67
N THR A 267 1.42 13.54 2.77
CA THR A 267 1.32 13.76 1.32
C THR A 267 0.16 12.97 0.72
N TRP A 268 -0.72 13.66 0.01
CA TRP A 268 -1.69 13.05 -0.88
C TRP A 268 -1.00 12.57 -2.15
N GLN A 269 -1.31 11.35 -2.55
CA GLN A 269 -0.89 10.77 -3.82
C GLN A 269 -2.13 10.45 -4.64
N LEU A 270 -2.14 10.88 -5.89
CA LEU A 270 -3.18 10.58 -6.87
C LEU A 270 -2.55 9.77 -8.00
N HIS A 271 -2.86 8.48 -8.03
CA HIS A 271 -2.56 7.59 -9.13
C HIS A 271 -3.63 7.70 -10.21
N TYR A 272 -3.26 7.57 -11.48
CA TYR A 272 -4.20 7.72 -12.60
C TYR A 272 -3.74 6.92 -13.82
N ASP A 273 -4.68 6.55 -14.68
CA ASP A 273 -4.43 5.92 -15.97
C ASP A 273 -4.34 7.00 -17.06
N ALA A 274 -3.12 7.27 -17.55
CA ALA A 274 -2.92 8.11 -18.74
C ALA A 274 -3.09 7.27 -20.01
N TYR A 275 -4.29 6.74 -20.20
CA TYR A 275 -4.60 5.77 -21.25
C TYR A 275 -4.31 6.29 -22.66
N GLY A 276 -4.41 7.61 -22.89
CA GLY A 276 -4.06 8.21 -24.18
C GLY A 276 -2.54 8.30 -24.45
N ALA A 277 -1.72 8.09 -23.42
CA ALA A 277 -0.26 7.98 -23.52
C ALA A 277 0.27 6.56 -23.17
N GLY A 278 -0.58 5.66 -22.68
CA GLY A 278 -0.25 4.25 -22.45
C GLY A 278 0.60 3.98 -21.22
N TYR A 279 0.40 4.76 -20.13
CA TYR A 279 1.10 4.54 -18.86
C TYR A 279 0.21 4.90 -17.65
N LEU A 280 0.53 4.29 -16.50
CA LEU A 280 0.01 4.73 -15.20
C LEU A 280 0.88 5.86 -14.65
N GLY A 281 0.26 6.92 -14.12
CA GLY A 281 0.94 8.08 -13.55
C GLY A 281 0.61 8.29 -12.08
N VAL A 282 1.40 9.15 -11.44
CA VAL A 282 1.16 9.60 -10.06
C VAL A 282 1.51 11.08 -9.90
N ALA A 283 0.60 11.81 -9.24
CA ALA A 283 0.81 13.18 -8.81
C ALA A 283 0.72 13.27 -7.28
N THR A 284 1.43 14.23 -6.69
CA THR A 284 1.49 14.41 -5.24
C THR A 284 1.14 15.82 -4.82
N SER A 285 0.53 15.97 -3.64
CA SER A 285 0.18 17.26 -3.07
C SER A 285 0.19 17.20 -1.54
N THR A 286 0.63 18.26 -0.87
CA THR A 286 0.52 18.39 0.60
C THR A 286 -0.64 19.30 1.03
N ASP A 287 -1.27 20.00 0.09
CA ASP A 287 -2.30 21.01 0.34
C ASP A 287 -3.61 20.78 -0.46
N LEU A 288 -3.66 19.71 -1.27
CA LEU A 288 -4.73 19.36 -2.22
C LEU A 288 -4.99 20.40 -3.32
N GLN A 289 -4.14 21.41 -3.44
CA GLN A 289 -4.28 22.52 -4.39
C GLN A 289 -3.15 22.50 -5.42
N THR A 290 -1.91 22.36 -4.96
CA THR A 290 -0.71 22.33 -5.78
C THR A 290 -0.30 20.88 -5.99
N TRP A 291 -0.30 20.43 -7.25
CA TRP A 291 0.02 19.05 -7.61
C TRP A 291 1.32 18.98 -8.39
N VAL A 292 2.21 18.08 -7.96
CA VAL A 292 3.51 17.81 -8.58
C VAL A 292 3.48 16.45 -9.23
N ASN A 293 3.80 16.38 -10.53
CA ASN A 293 3.92 15.12 -11.25
C ASN A 293 5.16 14.37 -10.75
N ARG A 294 4.96 13.17 -10.19
CA ARG A 294 6.02 12.27 -9.70
C ARG A 294 6.22 11.03 -10.57
N THR A 295 5.50 10.93 -11.69
CA THR A 295 5.51 9.75 -12.56
C THR A 295 6.93 9.35 -13.01
N ALA A 296 7.79 10.32 -13.32
CA ALA A 296 9.17 10.05 -13.75
C ALA A 296 10.07 9.48 -12.64
N GLU A 297 9.71 9.71 -11.37
CA GLU A 297 10.44 9.25 -10.19
C GLU A 297 9.86 7.94 -9.63
N ALA A 298 8.64 7.60 -10.02
CA ALA A 298 7.89 6.45 -9.52
C ALA A 298 8.19 5.16 -10.31
N LYS A 299 8.01 4.01 -9.65
CA LYS A 299 7.98 2.69 -10.28
C LYS A 299 6.57 2.16 -10.20
N LEU A 300 5.74 2.53 -11.16
CA LEU A 300 4.37 2.03 -11.28
C LEU A 300 4.33 0.76 -12.14
N PRO A 301 3.28 -0.06 -12.06
CA PRO A 301 3.10 -1.18 -12.98
C PRO A 301 3.24 -0.72 -14.44
N ASN A 302 4.05 -1.43 -15.22
CA ASN A 302 4.36 -1.06 -16.61
C ASN A 302 4.39 -2.25 -17.58
N THR A 303 4.04 -3.44 -17.13
CA THR A 303 4.02 -4.67 -17.93
C THR A 303 2.59 -5.03 -18.35
N GLY A 304 2.43 -5.52 -19.58
CA GLY A 304 1.15 -6.05 -20.06
C GLY A 304 0.04 -5.02 -20.25
N ASN A 305 0.40 -3.75 -20.48
CA ASN A 305 -0.55 -2.65 -20.67
C ASN A 305 -1.51 -2.51 -19.47
N PRO A 306 -0.97 -2.10 -18.29
CA PRO A 306 -1.76 -1.95 -17.08
C PRO A 306 -2.63 -0.70 -17.17
N HIS A 307 -3.80 -0.77 -16.54
CA HIS A 307 -4.84 0.24 -16.61
C HIS A 307 -5.49 0.46 -15.24
N HIS A 308 -6.50 1.34 -15.19
CA HIS A 308 -7.29 1.70 -14.01
C HIS A 308 -7.46 0.56 -13.00
N GLY A 309 -7.15 0.88 -11.74
CA GLY A 309 -7.64 0.18 -10.56
C GLY A 309 -7.35 1.03 -9.32
N THR A 310 -7.32 0.41 -8.14
CA THR A 310 -7.23 1.11 -6.85
C THR A 310 -5.91 0.86 -6.14
N VAL A 311 -5.30 1.93 -5.65
CA VAL A 311 -4.27 1.88 -4.60
C VAL A 311 -4.96 2.03 -3.24
N PHE A 312 -4.67 1.13 -2.31
CA PHE A 312 -5.22 1.17 -0.96
C PHE A 312 -4.15 0.88 0.10
N ALA A 313 -4.34 1.43 1.29
CA ALA A 313 -3.50 1.18 2.45
C ALA A 313 -4.00 -0.04 3.22
N THR A 314 -3.08 -0.85 3.74
CA THR A 314 -3.40 -1.99 4.61
C THR A 314 -2.22 -2.29 5.54
N PRO A 315 -2.47 -2.85 6.74
CA PRO A 315 -1.38 -3.37 7.57
C PRO A 315 -0.62 -4.48 6.83
N ILE A 316 0.71 -4.51 6.92
CA ILE A 316 1.53 -5.51 6.20
C ILE A 316 1.22 -6.93 6.67
N SER A 317 0.85 -7.13 7.94
CA SER A 317 0.49 -8.46 8.46
C SER A 317 -0.77 -9.05 7.83
N ALA A 318 -1.59 -8.22 7.17
CA ALA A 318 -2.78 -8.67 6.45
C ALA A 318 -2.49 -9.11 5.00
N ILE A 319 -1.27 -8.91 4.50
CA ILE A 319 -0.89 -9.31 3.14
C ILE A 319 -0.26 -10.70 3.21
N GLY A 320 -0.89 -11.70 2.58
CA GLY A 320 -0.44 -13.09 2.59
C GLY A 320 0.63 -13.44 1.54
N PHE A 321 1.15 -12.46 0.82
CA PHE A 321 2.25 -12.65 -0.13
C PHE A 321 3.60 -12.46 0.56
N ASP A 322 4.61 -13.19 0.10
CA ASP A 322 6.00 -12.88 0.41
C ASP A 322 6.31 -11.45 -0.06
N LEU A 323 6.56 -10.53 0.86
CA LEU A 323 6.78 -9.12 0.56
C LEU A 323 8.24 -8.84 0.16
N PRO A 324 8.52 -7.81 -0.67
CA PRO A 324 9.86 -7.57 -1.21
C PRO A 324 10.96 -7.40 -0.15
N PHE A 325 10.61 -6.85 1.02
CA PHE A 325 11.54 -6.65 2.12
C PHE A 325 11.89 -7.94 2.87
N GLU A 326 11.13 -9.03 2.72
CA GLU A 326 11.48 -10.33 3.32
C GLU A 326 12.80 -10.86 2.76
N LYS A 327 13.22 -10.41 1.57
CA LYS A 327 14.56 -10.70 1.04
C LYS A 327 15.68 -10.11 1.89
N SER A 328 15.40 -9.08 2.67
CA SER A 328 16.33 -8.42 3.58
C SER A 328 16.36 -9.09 4.97
N ASP A 329 15.48 -10.06 5.25
CA ASP A 329 15.65 -11.02 6.35
C ASP A 329 16.60 -12.14 5.88
N LEU A 330 17.90 -11.90 6.09
CA LEU A 330 18.97 -12.75 5.57
C LEU A 330 19.25 -13.95 6.47
N ASN A 331 18.73 -13.97 7.69
CA ASN A 331 18.89 -15.08 8.63
C ASN A 331 17.62 -15.95 8.76
N GLY A 332 16.47 -15.49 8.23
CA GLY A 332 15.20 -16.19 8.21
C GLY A 332 14.49 -16.25 9.56
N ASP A 333 14.76 -15.30 10.46
CA ASP A 333 14.15 -15.23 11.80
C ASP A 333 12.84 -14.43 11.85
N GLY A 334 12.43 -13.85 10.71
CA GLY A 334 11.22 -13.07 10.55
C GLY A 334 11.36 -11.59 10.93
N ALA A 335 12.57 -11.10 11.23
CA ALA A 335 12.79 -9.71 11.62
C ALA A 335 14.04 -9.12 10.97
N ILE A 336 13.89 -8.05 10.18
CA ILE A 336 15.05 -7.32 9.63
C ILE A 336 15.72 -6.50 10.73
N ASN A 337 16.89 -6.96 11.18
CA ASN A 337 17.56 -6.45 12.37
C ASN A 337 19.11 -6.42 12.21
N LEU A 338 19.83 -6.26 13.33
CA LEU A 338 21.29 -6.16 13.32
C LEU A 338 21.98 -7.47 12.86
N GLN A 339 21.32 -8.60 13.06
CA GLN A 339 21.80 -9.91 12.64
C GLN A 339 21.80 -10.01 11.11
N ASP A 340 20.76 -9.52 10.43
CA ASP A 340 20.73 -9.47 8.96
C ASP A 340 21.77 -8.51 8.42
N TRP A 341 21.90 -7.33 9.04
CA TRP A 341 22.97 -6.39 8.67
C TRP A 341 24.35 -7.03 8.79
N SER A 342 24.55 -7.89 9.79
CA SER A 342 25.80 -8.62 9.96
C SER A 342 26.05 -9.62 8.83
N VAL A 343 25.01 -10.31 8.34
CA VAL A 343 25.09 -11.18 7.16
C VAL A 343 25.39 -10.37 5.89
N PHE A 344 24.65 -9.28 5.66
CA PHE A 344 24.84 -8.40 4.50
C PHE A 344 26.28 -7.87 4.44
N ARG A 345 26.75 -7.28 5.55
CA ARG A 345 28.10 -6.70 5.65
C ARG A 345 29.19 -7.76 5.48
N ALA A 346 29.00 -8.98 6.00
CA ALA A 346 29.99 -10.04 5.89
C ALA A 346 30.18 -10.55 4.44
N ASN A 347 29.17 -10.39 3.58
CA ASN A 347 29.21 -10.81 2.19
C ASN A 347 29.37 -9.64 1.20
N HIS A 348 29.39 -8.40 1.67
CA HIS A 348 29.62 -7.23 0.82
C HIS A 348 30.93 -7.37 0.05
N LEU A 349 30.88 -7.15 -1.28
CA LEU A 349 32.00 -7.31 -2.22
C LEU A 349 32.58 -8.73 -2.37
N VAL A 350 31.90 -9.77 -1.88
CA VAL A 350 32.28 -11.17 -2.14
C VAL A 350 31.87 -11.56 -3.57
N ASP A 351 32.70 -12.34 -4.26
CA ASP A 351 32.34 -12.92 -5.56
C ASP A 351 31.30 -14.03 -5.38
N LEU A 352 30.10 -13.81 -5.91
CA LEU A 352 28.98 -14.73 -5.83
C LEU A 352 28.69 -15.46 -7.14
N SER A 353 29.50 -15.28 -8.18
CA SER A 353 29.24 -15.79 -9.53
C SER A 353 29.11 -17.33 -9.60
N GLY A 354 29.74 -18.05 -8.68
CA GLY A 354 29.66 -19.52 -8.55
C GLY A 354 28.45 -20.03 -7.75
N LEU A 355 27.60 -19.16 -7.20
CA LEU A 355 26.47 -19.53 -6.35
C LEU A 355 25.16 -19.55 -7.13
N THR A 356 24.20 -20.35 -6.66
CA THR A 356 22.82 -20.33 -7.19
C THR A 356 22.10 -19.03 -6.79
N PRO A 357 21.05 -18.60 -7.51
CA PRO A 357 20.29 -17.40 -7.16
C PRO A 357 19.82 -17.37 -5.69
N ALA A 358 19.32 -18.50 -5.17
CA ALA A 358 18.90 -18.62 -3.77
C ALA A 358 20.07 -18.43 -2.78
N GLN A 359 21.24 -19.00 -3.09
CA GLN A 359 22.45 -18.83 -2.28
C GLN A 359 22.99 -17.40 -2.32
N ARG A 360 22.79 -16.67 -3.42
CA ARG A 360 23.16 -15.26 -3.52
C ARG A 360 22.19 -14.37 -2.74
N ALA A 361 20.89 -14.60 -2.88
CA ALA A 361 19.85 -13.87 -2.15
C ALA A 361 20.07 -13.98 -0.63
N ALA A 362 20.31 -15.19 -0.11
CA ALA A 362 20.62 -15.43 1.31
C ALA A 362 21.91 -14.74 1.81
N ARG A 363 22.72 -14.17 0.91
CA ARG A 363 23.95 -13.43 1.25
C ARG A 363 23.79 -11.93 1.08
N GLY A 364 22.66 -11.44 0.56
CA GLY A 364 22.38 -10.01 0.36
C GLY A 364 22.37 -9.53 -1.10
N ASP A 365 22.29 -10.42 -2.09
CA ASP A 365 21.99 -10.08 -3.51
C ASP A 365 20.48 -9.86 -3.64
N LEU A 366 20.00 -8.69 -3.24
CA LEU A 366 18.58 -8.37 -3.07
C LEU A 366 17.89 -8.08 -4.41
N ASP A 367 18.64 -7.54 -5.38
CA ASP A 367 18.15 -7.28 -6.74
C ASP A 367 18.37 -8.45 -7.72
N GLY A 368 19.13 -9.47 -7.30
CA GLY A 368 19.37 -10.70 -8.06
C GLY A 368 20.34 -10.54 -9.23
N ASN A 369 21.08 -9.42 -9.31
CA ASN A 369 22.04 -9.15 -10.39
C ASN A 369 23.34 -9.98 -10.26
N GLY A 370 23.50 -10.70 -9.15
CA GLY A 370 24.68 -11.53 -8.87
C GLY A 370 25.81 -10.81 -8.14
N ARG A 371 25.59 -9.58 -7.67
CA ARG A 371 26.57 -8.75 -6.96
C ARG A 371 25.88 -8.01 -5.81
N ILE A 372 26.53 -8.00 -4.66
CA ILE A 372 26.10 -7.20 -3.50
C ILE A 372 26.77 -5.83 -3.61
N GLY A 373 25.99 -4.82 -4.00
CA GLY A 373 26.49 -3.47 -4.27
C GLY A 373 25.66 -2.36 -3.62
N PHE A 374 25.80 -1.16 -4.18
CA PHE A 374 25.12 0.03 -3.67
C PHE A 374 23.59 -0.08 -3.78
N ALA A 375 23.08 -0.74 -4.82
CA ALA A 375 21.65 -0.95 -5.00
C ALA A 375 21.08 -1.82 -3.86
N ASP A 376 21.72 -2.96 -3.56
CA ASP A 376 21.34 -3.84 -2.46
C ASP A 376 21.45 -3.15 -1.11
N PHE A 377 22.53 -2.38 -0.89
CA PHE A 377 22.69 -1.60 0.34
C PHE A 377 21.54 -0.60 0.54
N ARG A 378 21.16 0.11 -0.53
CA ARG A 378 20.04 1.05 -0.49
C ARG A 378 18.71 0.37 -0.25
N GLN A 379 18.51 -0.83 -0.81
CA GLN A 379 17.32 -1.64 -0.57
C GLN A 379 17.27 -2.10 0.89
N PHE A 380 18.34 -2.71 1.41
CA PHE A 380 18.41 -3.14 2.81
C PHE A 380 18.16 -1.97 3.78
N GLN A 381 18.80 -0.82 3.52
CA GLN A 381 18.59 0.39 4.32
C GLN A 381 17.11 0.85 4.28
N ALA A 382 16.47 0.81 3.12
CA ALA A 382 15.07 1.18 2.96
C ALA A 382 14.16 0.22 3.72
N ASP A 383 14.35 -1.09 3.55
CA ASP A 383 13.59 -2.15 4.23
C ASP A 383 13.73 -2.07 5.75
N TYR A 384 14.96 -1.88 6.24
CA TYR A 384 15.24 -1.73 7.67
C TYR A 384 14.51 -0.50 8.25
N ASN A 385 14.62 0.65 7.60
CA ASN A 385 13.95 1.88 8.06
C ASN A 385 12.43 1.79 7.95
N PHE A 386 11.91 1.05 6.97
CA PHE A 386 10.47 0.84 6.84
C PHE A 386 9.92 0.05 8.04
N LEU A 387 10.56 -1.06 8.41
CA LEU A 387 10.10 -1.89 9.51
C LEU A 387 10.42 -1.33 10.91
N ASN A 388 11.54 -0.59 11.05
CA ASN A 388 12.03 -0.12 12.35
C ASN A 388 11.84 1.40 12.57
N GLY A 389 11.31 2.12 11.59
CA GLY A 389 11.10 3.56 11.62
C GLY A 389 12.18 4.38 10.91
N ALA A 390 11.82 5.58 10.48
CA ALA A 390 12.70 6.47 9.73
C ALA A 390 13.99 6.78 10.51
N GLY A 391 15.15 6.53 9.88
CA GLY A 391 16.46 6.76 10.50
C GLY A 391 16.96 5.64 11.42
N ALA A 392 16.17 4.58 11.63
CA ALA A 392 16.54 3.46 12.49
C ALA A 392 17.83 2.75 12.03
N PHE A 393 18.06 2.63 10.73
CA PHE A 393 19.29 2.03 10.21
C PHE A 393 20.54 2.85 10.59
N ALA A 394 20.45 4.18 10.55
CA ALA A 394 21.56 5.04 10.95
C ALA A 394 21.81 4.93 12.47
N ALA A 395 20.75 4.87 13.27
CA ALA A 395 20.85 4.64 14.72
C ALA A 395 21.45 3.26 15.04
N MET A 396 21.06 2.22 14.30
CA MET A 396 21.65 0.88 14.41
C MET A 396 23.16 0.93 14.14
N LEU A 397 23.59 1.56 13.03
CA LEU A 397 25.02 1.68 12.72
C LEU A 397 25.80 2.42 13.82
N ALA A 398 25.22 3.47 14.41
CA ALA A 398 25.84 4.23 15.49
C ALA A 398 25.97 3.43 16.81
N SER A 399 25.17 2.39 16.99
CA SER A 399 25.22 1.53 18.19
C SER A 399 26.18 0.34 18.06
N VAL A 400 26.68 0.05 16.85
CA VAL A 400 27.74 -0.93 16.63
C VAL A 400 29.07 -0.29 17.04
N PRO A 401 29.77 -0.79 18.08
CA PRO A 401 31.08 -0.25 18.44
C PRO A 401 32.01 -0.38 17.23
N GLU A 402 32.65 0.72 16.82
CA GLU A 402 33.66 0.63 15.78
C GLU A 402 34.70 -0.42 16.21
N PRO A 403 35.15 -1.32 15.31
CA PRO A 403 36.34 -2.11 15.61
C PRO A 403 37.43 -1.08 15.85
N ALA A 404 37.89 -0.99 17.11
CA ALA A 404 38.82 0.02 17.54
C ALA A 404 39.90 0.16 16.47
N SER A 405 39.92 1.31 15.80
CA SER A 405 41.08 1.77 15.07
C SER A 405 42.15 2.05 16.13
N ALA A 406 42.71 0.99 16.68
CA ALA A 406 43.98 1.00 17.38
C ALA A 406 45.02 0.55 16.35
N PRO A 407 45.46 1.42 15.42
CA PRO A 407 46.61 1.07 14.62
C PRO A 407 47.83 1.13 15.55
N MET A 408 48.50 0.00 15.69
CA MET A 408 49.92 -0.10 15.33
C MET A 408 50.81 1.11 15.68
N LEU A 409 50.83 1.55 16.94
CA LEU A 409 51.75 2.59 17.41
C LEU A 409 52.77 2.08 18.46
N VAL A 410 52.91 0.76 18.58
CA VAL A 410 53.95 0.14 19.44
C VAL A 410 54.96 -0.70 18.63
N GLY A 411 54.71 -0.96 17.34
CA GLY A 411 55.65 -1.69 16.46
C GLY A 411 56.73 -0.83 15.78
N GLY A 412 56.66 0.51 15.88
CA GLY A 412 57.53 1.44 15.14
C GLY A 412 58.68 2.08 15.93
N LEU A 413 58.77 1.87 17.25
CA LEU A 413 59.77 2.55 18.11
C LEU A 413 60.78 1.62 18.81
N VAL A 414 60.87 0.34 18.42
CA VAL A 414 61.94 -0.56 18.91
C VAL A 414 63.05 -0.82 17.88
N LEU A 415 62.92 -0.36 16.63
CA LEU A 415 63.98 -0.52 15.61
C LEU A 415 64.85 0.72 15.35
N ALA A 416 64.72 1.80 16.14
CA ALA A 416 65.56 3.00 16.02
C ALA A 416 66.55 3.22 17.19
N GLY A 417 66.81 2.18 18.01
CA GLY A 417 67.68 2.28 19.18
C GLY A 417 69.00 1.50 19.12
N TRP A 418 69.27 0.76 18.04
CA TRP A 418 70.35 -0.23 18.03
C TRP A 418 71.38 -0.10 16.91
N HIS A 419 71.67 1.11 16.41
CA HIS A 419 72.75 1.31 15.41
C HIS A 419 73.58 2.60 15.60
N ALA A 420 73.74 3.11 16.82
CA ALA A 420 74.66 4.22 17.08
C ALA A 420 75.40 4.06 18.41
N ARG A 421 76.33 3.09 18.49
CA ARG A 421 77.45 3.10 19.46
C ARG A 421 78.53 2.07 19.09
N LEU A 422 79.07 2.16 17.89
CA LEU A 422 80.38 1.60 17.55
C LEU A 422 81.04 2.47 16.46
N ARG A 423 81.87 3.43 16.88
CA ARG A 423 83.20 3.77 16.31
C ARG A 423 83.65 5.15 16.81
N GLN A 424 84.79 5.11 17.51
CA GLN A 424 85.78 6.15 17.82
C GLN A 424 85.36 7.33 18.68
#